data_AF-A0A5M8A897-F1
#
_entry.id   AF-A0A5M8A897-F1
#
_cell.length_a   1.000
_cell.length_b   1.000
_cell.length_c   1.000
_cell.angle_alpha   90.00
_cell.angle_beta   90.00
_cell.angle_gamma   90.00
#
_symmetry.space_group_name_H-M   'P 1'
#
loop_
_entity.id
_entity.type
_entity.pdbx_description
1 polymer ?
#
loop_
_entity_poly.entity_id
_entity_poly.type
_entity_poly.pdbx_seq_one_letter_code
_entity_poly.pdbx_strand_id
1 'polypeptide(L)'
;MPHKGWTCVDVVDLRADGGPADETDYATCQMCGNEKIRYVHIMEHPDLDEHFDVGCVCAGKMSDDYEGPRRREARLRNRAARRTRWLQRKWRVSAKGNSFLNLEGYNLVVYPTKTKRWGFKIGDRFGPRTYPTANEAKLALFDDFWAATQDDDRLWSSD
;
A
#
# COMPACT_ATOMS: atom_id res chain seq x y z
N MET A 1 23.44 10.78 -19.23
CA MET A 1 22.39 10.60 -18.21
C MET A 1 22.52 11.70 -17.17
N PRO A 2 21.50 12.57 -16.99
CA PRO A 2 21.54 13.64 -15.99
C PRO A 2 21.63 13.08 -14.56
N HIS A 3 22.42 13.70 -13.70
CA HIS A 3 22.54 13.29 -12.28
C HIS A 3 21.64 14.09 -11.33
N LYS A 4 21.00 15.15 -11.84
CA LYS A 4 20.16 16.12 -11.12
C LYS A 4 18.99 16.55 -12.02
N GLY A 5 18.00 17.24 -11.46
CA GLY A 5 16.86 17.78 -12.21
C GLY A 5 15.70 16.79 -12.37
N TRP A 6 15.71 15.68 -11.63
CA TRP A 6 14.67 14.66 -11.73
C TRP A 6 13.52 14.94 -10.75
N THR A 7 12.32 14.51 -11.12
CA THR A 7 11.14 14.53 -10.25
C THR A 7 10.68 13.12 -9.97
N CYS A 8 10.34 12.83 -8.72
CA CYS A 8 9.72 11.56 -8.34
C CYS A 8 8.22 11.66 -8.57
N VAL A 9 7.70 10.88 -9.52
CA VAL A 9 6.29 10.92 -9.93
C VAL A 9 5.44 9.86 -9.22
N ASP A 10 6.07 8.77 -8.77
CA ASP A 10 5.38 7.72 -8.01
C ASP A 10 6.37 6.89 -7.17
N VAL A 11 5.83 6.14 -6.19
CA VAL A 11 6.58 5.13 -5.43
C VAL A 11 5.76 3.85 -5.33
N VAL A 12 6.35 2.72 -5.73
CA VAL A 12 5.68 1.42 -5.79
C VAL A 12 6.31 0.45 -4.77
N ASP A 13 5.49 -0.25 -3.98
CA ASP A 13 5.93 -1.42 -3.21
C ASP A 13 5.72 -2.67 -4.06
N LEU A 14 6.80 -3.30 -4.52
CA LEU A 14 6.75 -4.53 -5.33
C LEU A 14 6.13 -5.73 -4.59
N ARG A 15 5.86 -5.60 -3.30
CA ARG A 15 5.15 -6.57 -2.47
C ARG A 15 3.90 -5.95 -1.82
N ALA A 16 3.22 -5.06 -2.52
CA ALA A 16 2.02 -4.39 -2.01
C ALA A 16 0.88 -5.38 -1.66
N ASP A 17 0.86 -6.54 -2.31
CA ASP A 17 -0.09 -7.65 -2.11
C ASP A 17 0.23 -8.54 -0.90
N GLY A 18 1.41 -8.37 -0.30
CA GLY A 18 1.90 -9.17 0.82
C GLY A 18 2.44 -10.54 0.45
N GLY A 19 2.85 -10.77 -0.81
CA GLY A 19 3.53 -12.01 -1.23
C GLY A 19 4.81 -12.29 -0.45
N PRO A 20 5.36 -13.52 -0.51
CA PRO A 20 6.54 -13.89 0.28
C PRO A 20 7.83 -13.29 -0.32
N ALA A 21 8.89 -13.24 0.49
CA ALA A 21 10.07 -12.45 0.17
C ALA A 21 11.00 -13.06 -0.87
N ASP A 22 10.96 -14.37 -0.98
CA ASP A 22 11.66 -15.24 -1.92
C ASP A 22 11.00 -15.28 -3.29
N GLU A 23 9.69 -15.01 -3.39
CA GLU A 23 8.95 -14.90 -4.65
C GLU A 23 8.85 -13.46 -5.18
N THR A 24 9.37 -12.47 -4.44
CA THR A 24 9.34 -11.07 -4.87
C THR A 24 10.36 -10.82 -5.97
N ASP A 25 9.90 -10.37 -7.13
CA ASP A 25 10.75 -9.83 -8.18
C ASP A 25 11.20 -8.41 -7.79
N TYR A 26 12.45 -8.25 -7.36
CA TYR A 26 12.95 -6.96 -6.90
C TYR A 26 13.58 -6.18 -8.07
N ALA A 27 13.40 -4.87 -8.07
CA ALA A 27 14.03 -4.01 -9.06
C ALA A 27 15.53 -3.81 -8.80
N THR A 28 16.25 -3.44 -9.86
CA THR A 28 17.64 -2.98 -9.81
C THR A 28 17.69 -1.49 -10.12
N CYS A 29 18.48 -0.74 -9.36
CA CYS A 29 18.55 0.72 -9.51
C CYS A 29 19.14 1.09 -10.87
N GLN A 30 18.38 1.79 -11.72
CA GLN A 30 18.88 2.21 -13.04
C GLN A 30 19.99 3.28 -12.97
N MET A 31 20.22 3.89 -11.81
CA MET A 31 21.28 4.90 -11.63
C MET A 31 22.57 4.35 -11.03
N CYS A 32 22.50 3.49 -10.01
CA CYS A 32 23.68 2.99 -9.31
C CYS A 32 23.92 1.49 -9.47
N GLY A 33 23.03 0.76 -10.14
CA GLY A 33 23.11 -0.69 -10.33
C GLY A 33 22.85 -1.52 -9.06
N ASN A 34 22.48 -0.89 -7.94
CA ASN A 34 22.19 -1.64 -6.71
C ASN A 34 20.94 -2.52 -6.89
N GLU A 35 21.11 -3.82 -6.66
CA GLU A 35 20.07 -4.83 -6.78
C GLU A 35 19.17 -4.88 -5.53
N LYS A 36 18.00 -5.52 -5.67
CA LYS A 36 17.05 -5.80 -4.59
C LYS A 36 16.30 -4.59 -4.01
N ILE A 37 15.81 -3.70 -4.87
CA ILE A 37 14.89 -2.63 -4.48
C ILE A 37 13.46 -3.17 -4.37
N ARG A 38 12.86 -3.00 -3.20
CA ARG A 38 11.43 -3.29 -2.97
C ARG A 38 10.52 -2.08 -3.18
N TYR A 39 10.96 -0.92 -2.70
CA TYR A 39 10.22 0.34 -2.81
C TYR A 39 10.85 1.16 -3.92
N VAL A 40 10.26 1.07 -5.10
CA VAL A 40 10.78 1.66 -6.33
C VAL A 40 10.28 3.09 -6.43
N HIS A 41 11.21 4.05 -6.56
CA HIS A 41 10.89 5.44 -6.87
C HIS A 41 10.94 5.59 -8.38
N ILE A 42 9.82 5.96 -8.98
CA ILE A 42 9.72 6.21 -10.41
C ILE A 42 10.09 7.67 -10.64
N MET A 43 11.16 7.90 -11.39
CA MET A 43 11.76 9.22 -11.62
C MET A 43 11.60 9.64 -13.06
N GLU A 44 11.28 10.92 -13.28
CA GLU A 44 11.16 11.57 -14.58
C GLU A 44 12.19 12.71 -14.70
N HIS A 45 12.74 12.94 -15.89
CA HIS A 45 13.57 14.10 -16.21
C HIS A 45 12.97 14.81 -17.43
N PRO A 46 12.88 16.15 -17.46
CA PRO A 46 12.23 16.87 -18.57
C PRO A 46 12.90 16.65 -19.94
N ASP A 47 14.18 16.29 -19.95
CA ASP A 47 14.95 16.02 -21.17
C ASP A 47 14.94 14.54 -21.61
N LEU A 48 14.18 13.65 -20.93
CA LEU A 48 14.13 12.21 -21.23
C LEU A 48 12.68 11.72 -21.28
N ASP A 49 12.34 10.96 -22.32
CA ASP A 49 11.00 10.36 -22.46
C ASP A 49 10.80 9.12 -21.58
N GLU A 50 11.89 8.56 -21.03
CA GLU A 50 11.88 7.34 -20.23
C GLU A 50 11.89 7.63 -18.72
N HIS A 51 11.14 6.82 -17.97
CA HIS A 51 11.19 6.83 -16.51
C HIS A 51 12.33 5.97 -15.99
N PHE A 52 12.81 6.32 -14.80
CA PHE A 52 13.87 5.60 -14.11
C PHE A 52 13.38 5.03 -12.78
N ASP A 53 13.53 3.71 -12.64
CA ASP A 53 13.30 2.95 -11.43
C ASP A 53 14.56 2.99 -10.56
N VAL A 54 14.45 3.65 -9.42
CA VAL A 54 15.59 3.85 -8.52
C VAL A 54 15.24 3.59 -7.06
N GLY A 55 16.27 3.32 -6.27
CA GLY A 55 16.14 3.24 -4.82
C GLY A 55 16.07 4.63 -4.18
N CYS A 56 15.54 4.72 -2.97
CA CYS A 56 15.33 5.96 -2.21
C CYS A 56 16.57 6.89 -2.15
N VAL A 57 17.76 6.33 -1.96
CA VAL A 57 19.00 7.13 -1.91
C VAL A 57 19.30 7.79 -3.26
N CYS A 58 19.08 7.08 -4.38
CA CYS A 58 19.30 7.64 -5.71
C CYS A 58 18.21 8.65 -6.05
N ALA A 59 16.94 8.35 -5.75
CA ALA A 59 15.83 9.30 -5.91
C ALA A 59 16.17 10.65 -5.26
N GLY A 60 16.60 10.65 -3.99
CA GLY A 60 16.89 11.91 -3.30
C GLY A 60 18.11 12.66 -3.81
N LYS A 61 19.12 11.93 -4.30
CA LYS A 61 20.25 12.57 -4.99
C LYS A 61 19.81 13.20 -6.31
N MET A 62 19.01 12.51 -7.11
CA MET A 62 18.58 12.94 -8.44
C MET A 62 17.61 14.13 -8.41
N SER A 63 16.74 14.20 -7.41
CA SER A 63 15.78 15.29 -7.23
C SER A 63 16.28 16.43 -6.35
N ASP A 64 17.48 16.29 -5.78
CA ASP A 64 18.01 17.19 -4.74
C ASP A 64 17.07 17.35 -3.53
N ASP A 65 16.27 16.30 -3.26
CA ASP A 65 15.33 16.20 -2.15
C ASP A 65 15.63 14.93 -1.34
N TYR A 66 16.37 15.10 -0.24
CA TYR A 66 16.81 13.97 0.58
C TYR A 66 15.73 13.44 1.54
N GLU A 67 14.60 14.15 1.69
CA GLU A 67 13.55 13.83 2.68
C GLU A 67 12.25 13.33 2.03
N GLY A 68 11.83 13.86 0.88
CA GLY A 68 10.62 13.42 0.19
C GLY A 68 10.61 11.93 -0.16
N PRO A 69 11.64 11.38 -0.81
CA PRO A 69 11.73 9.94 -1.09
C PRO A 69 11.64 9.10 0.19
N ARG A 70 12.30 9.51 1.27
CA ARG A 70 12.24 8.80 2.56
C ARG A 70 10.83 8.79 3.13
N ARG A 71 10.13 9.92 3.10
CA ARG A 71 8.74 10.04 3.58
C ARG A 71 7.78 9.18 2.76
N ARG A 72 7.86 9.23 1.43
CA ARG A 72 7.02 8.42 0.53
C ARG A 72 7.24 6.92 0.76
N GLU A 73 8.50 6.48 0.87
CA GLU A 73 8.82 5.08 1.16
C GLU A 73 8.34 4.66 2.56
N ALA A 74 8.55 5.50 3.59
CA ALA A 74 8.10 5.21 4.94
C ALA A 74 6.57 4.99 5.01
N ARG A 75 5.79 5.75 4.23
CA ARG A 75 4.34 5.57 4.12
C ARG A 75 3.98 4.16 3.59
N LEU A 76 4.66 3.67 2.55
CA LEU A 76 4.44 2.32 2.02
C LEU A 76 4.93 1.21 2.95
N ARG A 77 6.07 1.42 3.64
CA ARG A 77 6.55 0.50 4.69
C ARG A 77 5.51 0.37 5.82
N ASN A 78 4.95 1.49 6.26
CA ASN A 78 3.93 1.53 7.29
C ASN A 78 2.64 0.84 6.82
N ARG A 79 2.20 1.10 5.57
CA ARG A 79 1.09 0.37 4.94
C ARG A 79 1.31 -1.14 4.98
N ALA A 80 2.47 -1.63 4.52
CA ALA A 80 2.77 -3.06 4.51
C ALA A 80 2.73 -3.66 5.92
N ALA A 81 3.33 -2.98 6.90
CA ALA A 81 3.29 -3.42 8.29
C ALA A 81 1.87 -3.44 8.89
N ARG A 82 1.02 -2.48 8.53
CA ARG A 82 -0.39 -2.46 8.95
C ARG A 82 -1.19 -3.56 8.29
N ARG A 83 -0.98 -3.81 6.99
CA ARG A 83 -1.62 -4.90 6.26
C ARG A 83 -1.34 -6.26 6.89
N THR A 84 -0.09 -6.52 7.27
CA THR A 84 0.30 -7.76 7.99
C THR A 84 -0.43 -7.90 9.34
N ARG A 85 -0.51 -6.81 10.11
CA ARG A 85 -1.17 -6.79 11.43
C ARG A 85 -2.70 -6.76 11.33
N TRP A 86 -3.26 -6.43 10.16
CA TRP A 86 -4.69 -6.23 9.95
C TRP A 86 -5.54 -7.43 10.35
N LEU A 87 -5.08 -8.64 10.02
CA LEU A 87 -5.77 -9.89 10.37
C LEU A 87 -5.67 -10.22 11.86
N GLN A 88 -4.67 -9.67 12.56
CA GLN A 88 -4.44 -9.86 13.99
C GLN A 88 -5.25 -8.89 14.86
N ARG A 89 -5.87 -7.86 14.25
CA ARG A 89 -6.73 -6.92 14.98
C ARG A 89 -7.92 -7.65 15.60
N LYS A 90 -8.42 -7.11 16.71
CA LYS A 90 -9.64 -7.62 17.36
C LYS A 90 -10.89 -7.20 16.57
N TRP A 91 -11.30 -8.07 15.65
CA TRP A 91 -12.58 -7.94 14.95
C TRP A 91 -13.73 -8.26 15.89
N ARG A 92 -14.67 -7.32 16.04
CA ARG A 92 -15.89 -7.53 16.82
C ARG A 92 -16.93 -8.25 15.97
N VAL A 93 -17.87 -8.93 16.61
CA VAL A 93 -18.99 -9.58 15.93
C VAL A 93 -20.26 -8.76 16.19
N SER A 94 -20.96 -8.40 15.11
CA SER A 94 -22.24 -7.69 15.19
C SER A 94 -23.37 -8.64 15.59
N ALA A 95 -24.53 -8.09 15.99
CA ALA A 95 -25.72 -8.90 16.28
C ALA A 95 -26.18 -9.77 15.10
N LYS A 96 -25.82 -9.40 13.86
CA LYS A 96 -26.10 -10.16 12.63
C LYS A 96 -25.02 -11.20 12.30
N GLY A 97 -24.03 -11.41 13.17
CA GLY A 97 -22.93 -12.35 12.97
C GLY A 97 -21.76 -11.86 12.10
N ASN A 98 -21.82 -10.62 11.59
CA ASN A 98 -20.75 -10.07 10.74
C ASN A 98 -19.54 -9.63 11.57
N SER A 99 -18.33 -9.88 11.06
CA SER A 99 -17.10 -9.32 11.61
C SER A 99 -17.00 -7.85 11.26
N PHE A 100 -16.64 -6.99 12.22
CA PHE A 100 -16.45 -5.58 11.96
C PHE A 100 -15.34 -4.95 12.80
N LEU A 101 -14.90 -3.79 12.32
CA LEU A 101 -13.90 -2.94 12.93
C LEU A 101 -14.32 -1.48 12.77
N ASN A 102 -14.11 -0.65 13.80
CA ASN A 102 -14.36 0.79 13.70
C ASN A 102 -13.02 1.53 13.78
N LEU A 103 -12.76 2.45 12.84
CA LEU A 103 -11.59 3.32 12.81
C LEU A 103 -12.02 4.73 12.47
N GLU A 104 -11.75 5.70 13.35
CA GLU A 104 -11.91 7.14 13.07
C GLU A 104 -13.21 7.51 12.33
N GLY A 105 -14.33 6.93 12.75
CA GLY A 105 -15.66 7.18 12.15
C GLY A 105 -16.08 6.22 11.03
N TYR A 106 -15.18 5.36 10.55
CA TYR A 106 -15.49 4.33 9.55
C TYR A 106 -15.94 3.03 10.21
N ASN A 107 -17.05 2.47 9.73
CA ASN A 107 -17.49 1.12 10.06
C ASN A 107 -17.06 0.15 8.95
N LEU A 108 -16.08 -0.69 9.25
CA LEU A 108 -15.47 -1.64 8.33
C LEU A 108 -16.06 -3.03 8.60
N VAL A 109 -16.79 -3.60 7.66
CA VAL A 109 -17.54 -4.85 7.89
C VAL A 109 -17.18 -5.90 6.86
N VAL A 110 -16.99 -7.14 7.31
CA VAL A 110 -16.83 -8.33 6.48
C VAL A 110 -17.98 -9.30 6.79
N TYR A 111 -18.64 -9.79 5.75
CA TYR A 111 -19.87 -10.57 5.88
C TYR A 111 -19.88 -11.78 4.91
N PRO A 112 -20.48 -12.91 5.32
CA PRO A 112 -20.71 -14.03 4.42
C PRO A 112 -21.85 -13.73 3.45
N THR A 113 -21.75 -14.26 2.24
CA THR A 113 -22.79 -14.18 1.20
C THR A 113 -23.55 -15.51 1.12
N LYS A 114 -24.69 -15.51 0.41
CA LYS A 114 -25.50 -16.73 0.18
C LYS A 114 -24.73 -17.83 -0.57
N THR A 115 -23.70 -17.47 -1.35
CA THR A 115 -22.91 -18.39 -2.17
C THR A 115 -21.66 -18.92 -1.46
N LYS A 116 -21.62 -18.85 -0.12
CA LYS A 116 -20.46 -19.24 0.72
C LYS A 116 -19.17 -18.46 0.39
N ARG A 117 -19.28 -17.32 -0.28
CA ARG A 117 -18.20 -16.35 -0.47
C ARG A 117 -18.31 -15.22 0.56
N TRP A 118 -17.30 -14.37 0.65
CA TRP A 118 -17.22 -13.27 1.60
C TRP A 118 -17.23 -11.93 0.88
N GLY A 119 -18.04 -10.99 1.36
CA GLY A 119 -18.02 -9.61 0.91
C GLY A 119 -17.57 -8.68 2.02
N PHE A 120 -17.33 -7.43 1.69
CA PHE A 120 -17.03 -6.40 2.66
C PHE A 120 -17.76 -5.09 2.35
N LYS A 121 -17.87 -4.20 3.33
CA LYS A 121 -18.33 -2.82 3.14
C LYS A 121 -17.57 -1.84 4.03
N ILE A 122 -17.46 -0.61 3.58
CA ILE A 122 -16.86 0.53 4.27
C ILE A 122 -17.95 1.58 4.45
N GLY A 123 -18.47 1.72 5.68
CA GLY A 123 -19.71 2.45 5.94
C GLY A 123 -20.88 1.81 5.19
N ASP A 124 -21.45 2.56 4.25
CA ASP A 124 -22.54 2.11 3.38
C ASP A 124 -22.09 1.67 1.99
N ARG A 125 -20.80 1.82 1.67
CA ARG A 125 -20.23 1.42 0.38
C ARG A 125 -19.83 -0.06 0.41
N PHE A 126 -20.46 -0.86 -0.46
CA PHE A 126 -20.09 -2.26 -0.66
C PHE A 126 -18.83 -2.42 -1.51
N GLY A 127 -18.02 -3.42 -1.18
CA GLY A 127 -16.87 -3.82 -1.99
C GLY A 127 -17.32 -4.37 -3.35
N PRO A 128 -16.48 -4.22 -4.40
CA PRO A 128 -16.88 -4.53 -5.78
C PRO A 128 -16.92 -6.04 -6.09
N ARG A 129 -16.30 -6.87 -5.24
CA ARG A 129 -16.10 -8.30 -5.47
C ARG A 129 -16.33 -9.10 -4.19
N THR A 130 -16.44 -10.41 -4.35
CA THR A 130 -16.51 -11.36 -3.23
C THR A 130 -15.31 -12.30 -3.24
N TYR A 131 -14.96 -12.86 -2.09
CA TYR A 131 -13.73 -13.58 -1.84
C TYR A 131 -13.99 -14.99 -1.31
N PRO A 132 -13.15 -15.98 -1.63
CA PRO A 132 -13.20 -17.33 -1.07
C PRO A 132 -13.20 -17.36 0.47
N THR A 133 -12.41 -16.52 1.13
CA THR A 133 -12.25 -16.54 2.59
C THR A 133 -12.54 -15.20 3.25
N ALA A 134 -12.87 -15.25 4.54
CA ALA A 134 -13.04 -14.03 5.35
C ALA A 134 -11.75 -13.22 5.44
N ASN A 135 -10.59 -13.88 5.50
CA ASN A 135 -9.29 -13.21 5.58
C ASN A 135 -8.95 -12.48 4.28
N GLU A 136 -9.23 -13.07 3.12
CA GLU A 136 -9.09 -12.38 1.84
C GLU A 136 -10.02 -11.17 1.75
N ALA A 137 -11.28 -11.29 2.21
CA ALA A 137 -12.19 -10.15 2.25
C ALA A 137 -11.72 -9.06 3.23
N LYS A 138 -11.11 -9.41 4.37
CA LYS A 138 -10.50 -8.45 5.32
C LYS A 138 -9.31 -7.72 4.69
N LEU A 139 -8.41 -8.44 4.00
CA LEU A 139 -7.26 -7.84 3.33
C LEU A 139 -7.70 -6.95 2.16
N ALA A 140 -8.66 -7.39 1.36
CA ALA A 140 -9.22 -6.57 0.30
C ALA A 140 -9.93 -5.31 0.84
N LEU A 141 -10.64 -5.43 1.97
CA LEU A 141 -11.19 -4.26 2.67
C LEU A 141 -10.07 -3.31 3.09
N PHE A 142 -8.95 -3.80 3.61
CA PHE A 142 -7.80 -2.95 3.96
C PHE A 142 -7.25 -2.23 2.75
N ASP A 143 -7.04 -2.95 1.64
CA ASP A 143 -6.46 -2.38 0.43
C ASP A 143 -7.37 -1.29 -0.17
N ASP A 144 -8.70 -1.51 -0.18
CA ASP A 144 -9.70 -0.52 -0.61
C ASP A 144 -9.79 0.68 0.37
N PHE A 145 -9.81 0.40 1.67
CA PHE A 145 -9.85 1.44 2.70
C PHE A 145 -8.59 2.32 2.66
N TRP A 146 -7.40 1.73 2.51
CA TRP A 146 -6.15 2.45 2.33
C TRP A 146 -6.20 3.32 1.08
N ALA A 147 -6.60 2.79 -0.08
CA ALA A 147 -6.65 3.56 -1.32
C ALA A 147 -7.51 4.84 -1.19
N ALA A 148 -8.60 4.77 -0.42
CA ALA A 148 -9.51 5.90 -0.18
C ALA A 148 -9.03 6.88 0.91
N THR A 149 -8.11 6.48 1.79
CA THR A 149 -7.79 7.25 3.01
C THR A 149 -6.30 7.45 3.25
N GLN A 150 -5.45 7.02 2.33
CA GLN A 150 -4.00 7.02 2.51
C GLN A 150 -3.39 8.42 2.74
N ASP A 151 -4.07 9.48 2.30
CA ASP A 151 -3.67 10.88 2.52
C ASP A 151 -4.22 11.49 3.82
N ASP A 152 -5.02 10.73 4.59
CA ASP A 152 -5.49 11.14 5.92
C ASP A 152 -4.46 10.78 6.99
N ASP A 153 -3.50 11.69 7.22
CA ASP A 153 -2.46 11.51 8.23
C ASP A 153 -3.04 11.34 9.65
N ARG A 154 -4.20 11.94 9.94
CA ARG A 154 -4.85 11.79 11.26
C ARG A 154 -5.25 10.34 11.47
N LEU A 155 -5.89 9.72 10.48
CA LEU A 155 -6.28 8.31 10.51
C LEU A 155 -5.09 7.36 10.67
N TRP A 156 -3.98 7.63 9.97
CA TRP A 156 -2.84 6.72 9.96
C TRP A 156 -1.76 7.07 10.97
N SER A 157 -1.94 8.10 11.79
CA SER A 157 -1.03 8.41 12.91
C SER A 157 -1.40 7.70 14.21
N SER A 158 -2.69 7.35 14.39
CA SER A 158 -3.24 6.77 15.63
C SER A 158 -3.34 5.23 15.65
N ASP A 159 -2.96 4.56 14.55
CA ASP A 159 -3.18 3.13 14.28
C ASP A 159 -1.90 2.35 13.93
#